data_AF-A0A445LIQ4-F1
#
_entry.id   AF-A0A445LIQ4-F1
#
_cell.length_a   1.000
_cell.length_b   1.000
_cell.length_c   1.000
_cell.angle_alpha   90.00
_cell.angle_beta   90.00
_cell.angle_gamma   90.00
#
_symmetry.space_group_name_H-M   'P 1'
#
loop_
_entity.id
_entity.type
_entity.pdbx_description
1 polymer ?
#
loop_
_entity_poly.entity_id
_entity_poly.type
_entity_poly.pdbx_seq_one_letter_code
_entity_poly.pdbx_strand_id
1 'polypeptide(L)'
;MSPSSLHALLIILFLGSAHALKVPFRVNDVLPVLPHGISWPLLNNLHSAVDLLPSFVAAVPPDNDSVQWRAACFYDNQASLEFTAPGHDDADGLGGAVLRLKTEAAHSWTCMDLYVFATPYRITWDYYFSAREHTLKFDSWEDPAELEYVKRHGVSVFLMPSGMLGTLLSLVDVLPLFSNTAWGQNANLDFLKKHMGATFEKRIQPWRATVDPADVHSGDFLAVSKIRGRWGGFETLEKWVTGAFAGHTAVCLKDEMGNLWVGESGHENEKGEEIIVVIPWHEWWTLALKDNSNPQIALLPLHPELRARFNSTAAWEYARSMSGKPYGYHNMIFSWIDTVADNYPPPLDAHLVISVMSMWTRMQPAYAANMWNEALNKRLGTEVYLDVGLQ
;
A
#
# COMPACT_ATOMS: atom_id res chain seq x y z
N MET A 1 -4.38 -43.51 -12.02
CA MET A 1 -3.29 -43.48 -11.01
C MET A 1 -3.31 -44.80 -10.27
N SER A 2 -2.17 -45.48 -10.13
CA SER A 2 -2.14 -46.83 -9.54
C SER A 2 -2.32 -46.78 -8.01
N PRO A 3 -2.87 -47.83 -7.38
CA PRO A 3 -3.11 -47.89 -5.93
C PRO A 3 -1.84 -47.72 -5.07
N SER A 4 -0.67 -47.97 -5.68
CA SER A 4 0.65 -47.83 -5.07
C SER A 4 1.07 -46.38 -4.82
N SER A 5 0.54 -45.41 -5.57
CA SER A 5 0.86 -43.97 -5.40
C SER A 5 0.14 -43.34 -4.22
N LEU A 6 -1.03 -43.87 -3.84
CA LEU A 6 -1.84 -43.36 -2.72
C LEU A 6 -1.25 -43.76 -1.35
N HIS A 7 -0.58 -44.92 -1.29
CA HIS A 7 0.04 -45.42 -0.06
C HIS A 7 1.31 -44.64 0.31
N ALA A 8 2.06 -44.13 -0.67
CA ALA A 8 3.20 -43.26 -0.42
C ALA A 8 2.79 -41.89 0.16
N LEU A 9 1.62 -41.37 -0.26
CA LEU A 9 1.10 -40.09 0.24
C LEU A 9 0.53 -40.22 1.67
N LEU A 10 -0.05 -41.38 2.02
CA LEU A 10 -0.58 -41.62 3.37
C LEU A 10 0.53 -41.80 4.43
N ILE A 11 1.69 -42.36 4.07
CA ILE A 11 2.79 -42.55 5.03
C ILE A 11 3.39 -41.20 5.47
N ILE A 12 3.32 -40.17 4.63
CA ILE A 12 3.77 -38.80 4.97
C ILE A 12 2.82 -38.13 5.99
N LEU A 13 1.55 -38.54 6.05
CA LEU A 13 0.54 -37.93 6.93
C LEU A 13 0.49 -38.50 8.36
N PHE A 14 1.08 -39.67 8.63
CA PHE A 14 0.93 -40.37 9.92
C PHE A 14 2.16 -40.39 10.85
N LEU A 15 3.26 -39.70 10.51
CA LEU A 15 4.47 -39.62 11.34
C LEU A 15 4.57 -38.34 12.19
N GLY A 16 3.44 -37.88 12.74
CA GLY A 16 3.34 -36.68 13.57
C GLY A 16 3.73 -36.85 15.05
N SER A 17 4.53 -37.85 15.41
CA SER A 17 4.98 -38.07 16.79
C SER A 17 6.37 -38.70 16.83
N ALA A 18 7.38 -37.94 16.41
CA ALA A 18 8.78 -38.16 16.73
C ALA A 18 9.52 -36.82 16.57
N HIS A 19 10.56 -36.62 17.39
CA HIS A 19 11.42 -35.43 17.45
C HIS A 19 11.66 -34.79 16.08
N ALA A 20 11.53 -33.45 16.01
CA ALA A 20 11.55 -32.60 14.83
C ALA A 20 12.68 -32.92 13.83
N LEU A 21 12.47 -33.90 12.96
CA LEU A 21 13.29 -34.13 11.79
C LEU A 21 12.95 -33.01 10.80
N LYS A 22 13.92 -32.14 10.48
CA LYS A 22 13.74 -31.10 9.47
C LYS A 22 13.33 -31.77 8.16
N VAL A 23 12.15 -31.41 7.65
CA VAL A 23 11.68 -31.91 6.37
C VAL A 23 12.53 -31.28 5.25
N PRO A 24 12.85 -32.03 4.18
CA PRO A 24 13.66 -31.50 3.08
C PRO A 24 12.99 -30.32 2.38
N PHE A 25 11.66 -30.25 2.45
CA PHE A 25 10.85 -29.15 1.95
C PHE A 25 9.50 -29.13 2.67
N ARG A 26 8.90 -27.95 2.87
CA ARG A 26 7.46 -27.84 3.17
C ARG A 26 6.67 -27.81 1.87
N VAL A 27 5.39 -28.18 1.94
CA VAL A 27 4.48 -28.16 0.78
C VAL A 27 4.50 -26.77 0.11
N ASN A 28 4.49 -25.70 0.91
CA ASN A 28 4.57 -24.32 0.41
C ASN A 28 5.88 -23.99 -0.31
N ASP A 29 6.99 -24.66 0.03
CA ASP A 29 8.30 -24.42 -0.60
C ASP A 29 8.40 -25.07 -1.99
N VAL A 30 7.68 -26.18 -2.22
CA VAL A 30 7.70 -26.92 -3.50
C VAL A 30 6.58 -26.49 -4.42
N LEU A 31 5.49 -25.93 -3.88
CA LEU A 31 4.33 -25.48 -4.67
C LEU A 31 4.74 -24.63 -5.88
N PRO A 32 5.62 -23.63 -5.78
CA PRO A 32 6.09 -22.86 -6.94
C PRO A 32 6.79 -23.66 -8.05
N VAL A 33 7.37 -24.81 -7.72
CA VAL A 33 8.16 -25.66 -8.63
C VAL A 33 7.31 -26.79 -9.24
N LEU A 34 6.13 -27.05 -8.68
CA LEU A 34 5.20 -28.07 -9.18
C LEU A 34 4.50 -27.61 -10.47
N PRO A 35 4.07 -28.55 -11.34
CA PRO A 35 3.36 -28.23 -12.57
C PRO A 35 2.16 -27.31 -12.32
N HIS A 36 2.02 -26.28 -13.17
CA HIS A 36 1.04 -25.20 -13.04
C HIS A 36 -0.40 -25.68 -12.75
N GLY A 37 -0.82 -26.82 -13.31
CA GLY A 37 -2.16 -27.37 -13.09
C GLY A 37 -2.44 -27.86 -11.67
N ILE A 38 -1.40 -28.08 -10.85
CA ILE A 38 -1.48 -28.58 -9.47
C ILE A 38 -1.14 -27.45 -8.48
N SER A 39 -0.13 -26.64 -8.80
CA SER A 39 0.39 -25.62 -7.92
C SER A 39 -0.41 -24.32 -7.93
N TRP A 40 -0.84 -23.86 -9.10
CA TRP A 40 -1.44 -22.54 -9.28
C TRP A 40 -2.72 -22.30 -8.45
N PRO A 41 -3.65 -23.27 -8.33
CA PRO A 41 -4.83 -23.09 -7.48
C PRO A 41 -4.51 -22.99 -5.98
N LEU A 42 -3.40 -23.60 -5.53
CA LEU A 42 -2.95 -23.54 -4.14
C LEU A 42 -2.12 -22.27 -3.90
N LEU A 43 -1.24 -21.88 -4.82
CA LEU A 43 -0.46 -20.66 -4.78
C LEU A 43 -1.34 -19.40 -4.78
N ASN A 44 -2.39 -19.35 -5.60
CA ASN A 44 -3.33 -18.22 -5.61
C ASN A 44 -4.13 -18.06 -4.31
N ASN A 45 -4.26 -19.14 -3.52
CA ASN A 45 -4.88 -19.05 -2.19
C ASN A 45 -3.86 -18.62 -1.12
N LEU A 46 -2.58 -18.96 -1.31
CA LEU A 46 -1.50 -18.68 -0.36
C LEU A 46 -0.89 -17.29 -0.52
N HIS A 47 -0.96 -16.68 -1.71
CA HIS A 47 -0.37 -15.38 -2.00
C HIS A 47 -1.42 -14.32 -2.35
N SER A 48 -1.08 -13.05 -2.17
CA SER A 48 -1.89 -11.89 -2.55
C SER A 48 -1.02 -10.68 -2.84
N ALA A 49 -1.56 -9.70 -3.55
CA ALA A 49 -0.91 -8.41 -3.77
C ALA A 49 -0.42 -7.72 -2.48
N VAL A 50 -1.07 -7.99 -1.35
CA VAL A 50 -0.67 -7.51 -0.02
C VAL A 50 0.64 -8.13 0.47
N ASP A 51 1.00 -9.32 0.00
CA ASP A 51 2.23 -10.03 0.40
C ASP A 51 3.52 -9.45 -0.22
N LEU A 52 3.39 -8.43 -1.08
CA LEU A 52 4.50 -7.58 -1.50
C LEU A 52 4.88 -6.52 -0.45
N LEU A 53 4.08 -6.35 0.60
CA LEU A 53 4.37 -5.38 1.63
C LEU A 53 5.31 -6.01 2.68
N PRO A 54 6.48 -5.39 2.95
CA PRO A 54 7.36 -5.82 4.04
C PRO A 54 6.63 -5.71 5.38
N SER A 55 6.80 -6.68 6.28
CA SER A 55 6.31 -6.58 7.66
C SER A 55 7.44 -6.12 8.57
N PHE A 56 7.21 -5.12 9.42
CA PHE A 56 8.21 -4.72 10.42
C PHE A 56 8.44 -5.86 11.42
N VAL A 57 9.71 -6.20 11.67
CA VAL A 57 10.05 -7.27 12.63
C VAL A 57 10.91 -6.77 13.80
N ALA A 58 11.75 -5.75 13.58
CA ALA A 58 12.58 -5.18 14.64
C ALA A 58 13.18 -3.84 14.23
N ALA A 59 13.57 -3.03 15.23
CA ALA A 59 14.56 -1.97 15.06
C ALA A 59 15.84 -2.41 15.78
N VAL A 60 16.95 -2.59 15.04
CA VAL A 60 18.20 -3.09 15.59
C VAL A 60 18.95 -1.94 16.28
N PRO A 61 19.09 -1.97 17.62
CA PRO A 61 19.69 -0.89 18.37
C PRO A 61 21.20 -0.82 18.13
N PRO A 62 21.82 0.34 18.40
CA PRO A 62 23.28 0.46 18.43
C PRO A 62 23.89 -0.28 19.63
N ASP A 63 25.23 -0.28 19.69
CA ASP A 63 26.03 -0.72 20.84
C ASP A 63 26.02 -2.22 21.16
N ASN A 64 25.85 -3.05 20.14
CA ASN A 64 25.91 -4.52 20.23
C ASN A 64 24.82 -5.16 21.09
N ASP A 65 23.80 -4.39 21.48
CA ASP A 65 22.55 -4.94 21.96
C ASP A 65 21.88 -5.73 20.84
N SER A 66 21.27 -6.86 21.20
CA SER A 66 20.70 -7.77 20.24
C SER A 66 19.18 -7.79 20.33
N VAL A 67 18.53 -7.74 19.18
CA VAL A 67 17.08 -7.95 19.05
C VAL A 67 16.81 -9.30 18.42
N GLN A 68 15.69 -9.92 18.80
CA GLN A 68 15.30 -11.23 18.32
C GLN A 68 13.90 -11.19 17.72
N TRP A 69 13.69 -11.97 16.66
CA TRP A 69 12.39 -12.13 16.04
C TRP A 69 12.23 -13.51 15.40
N ARG A 70 10.97 -13.87 15.19
CA ARG A 70 10.59 -15.06 14.43
C ARG A 70 10.28 -14.64 12.99
N ALA A 71 10.99 -15.22 12.03
CA ALA A 71 10.76 -14.96 10.61
C ALA A 71 9.93 -16.07 9.95
N ALA A 72 9.69 -15.92 8.65
CA ALA A 72 8.93 -16.87 7.85
C ALA A 72 9.68 -18.20 7.76
N CYS A 73 10.98 -18.16 7.46
CA CYS A 73 11.79 -19.36 7.30
C CYS A 73 12.65 -19.76 8.51
N PHE A 74 13.31 -18.78 9.11
CA PHE A 74 14.14 -18.98 10.29
C PHE A 74 13.37 -18.55 11.53
N TYR A 75 13.19 -19.45 12.49
CA TYR A 75 12.32 -19.16 13.65
C TYR A 75 13.03 -18.45 14.79
N ASP A 76 14.36 -18.60 14.87
CA ASP A 76 15.17 -18.00 15.92
C ASP A 76 16.19 -17.08 15.24
N ASN A 77 15.83 -15.80 15.04
CA ASN A 77 16.75 -14.81 14.47
C ASN A 77 17.20 -13.84 15.54
N GLN A 78 18.43 -13.39 15.41
CA GLN A 78 19.02 -12.38 16.27
C GLN A 78 19.84 -11.42 15.41
N ALA A 79 19.71 -10.12 15.65
CA ALA A 79 20.60 -9.14 15.03
C ALA A 79 21.18 -8.17 16.05
N SER A 80 22.42 -7.73 15.77
CA SER A 80 23.08 -6.63 16.45
C SER A 80 23.72 -5.68 15.44
N LEU A 81 23.93 -4.44 15.86
CA LEU A 81 24.56 -3.40 15.05
C LEU A 81 25.83 -2.91 15.74
N GLU A 82 26.92 -2.88 14.99
CA GLU A 82 28.20 -2.34 15.44
C GLU A 82 28.62 -1.19 14.52
N PHE A 83 28.81 0.01 15.07
CA PHE A 83 29.33 1.13 14.29
C PHE A 83 30.78 0.89 13.88
N THR A 84 31.11 1.29 12.65
CA THR A 84 32.48 1.30 12.14
C THR A 84 33.01 2.71 12.06
N ALA A 85 34.26 2.90 12.49
CA ALA A 85 34.94 4.17 12.35
C ALA A 85 35.09 4.56 10.87
N PRO A 86 35.19 5.87 10.56
CA PRO A 86 35.46 6.37 9.21
C PRO A 86 36.66 5.68 8.57
N GLY A 87 36.44 5.11 7.38
CA GLY A 87 37.49 4.48 6.59
C GLY A 87 38.34 5.50 5.83
N HIS A 88 39.41 5.05 5.18
CA HIS A 88 40.26 5.92 4.37
C HIS A 88 39.53 6.48 3.13
N ASP A 89 38.50 5.78 2.67
CA ASP A 89 37.64 6.12 1.52
C ASP A 89 36.33 6.83 1.93
N ASP A 90 36.13 7.09 3.22
CA ASP A 90 34.96 7.79 3.75
C ASP A 90 35.14 9.31 3.64
N ALA A 91 34.74 9.87 2.50
CA ALA A 91 34.95 11.28 2.16
C ALA A 91 34.30 12.25 3.16
N ASP A 92 33.17 11.85 3.76
CA ASP A 92 32.39 12.68 4.67
C ASP A 92 32.73 12.45 6.15
N GLY A 93 33.53 11.41 6.44
CA GLY A 93 34.04 11.11 7.79
C GLY A 93 32.95 10.70 8.78
N LEU A 94 31.81 10.21 8.29
CA LEU A 94 30.64 9.88 9.11
C LEU A 94 30.71 8.47 9.71
N GLY A 95 31.60 7.63 9.19
CA GLY A 95 31.68 6.22 9.54
C GLY A 95 30.47 5.45 9.02
N GLY A 96 30.41 4.18 9.39
CA GLY A 96 29.39 3.26 8.90
C GLY A 96 28.90 2.34 10.01
N ALA A 97 28.36 1.19 9.63
CA ALA A 97 28.06 0.14 10.57
C ALA A 97 28.08 -1.25 9.92
N VAL A 98 28.21 -2.26 10.77
CA VAL A 98 28.10 -3.66 10.43
C VAL A 98 26.92 -4.22 11.20
N LEU A 99 25.87 -4.61 10.48
CA LEU A 99 24.75 -5.34 11.03
C LEU A 99 25.06 -6.84 10.93
N ARG A 100 25.10 -7.52 12.07
CA ARG A 100 25.24 -8.97 12.14
C ARG A 100 23.86 -9.57 12.34
N LEU A 101 23.46 -10.46 11.44
CA LEU A 101 22.21 -11.18 11.50
C LEU A 101 22.49 -12.68 11.60
N LYS A 102 22.19 -13.25 12.76
CA LYS A 102 22.24 -14.69 13.00
C LYS A 102 20.86 -15.28 12.73
N THR A 103 20.77 -16.18 11.75
CA THR A 103 19.55 -16.92 11.45
C THR A 103 19.66 -18.36 11.96
N GLU A 104 18.69 -18.82 12.75
CA GLU A 104 18.67 -20.19 13.30
C GLU A 104 17.29 -20.84 13.17
N ALA A 105 17.21 -22.12 13.56
CA ALA A 105 15.99 -22.91 13.52
C ALA A 105 15.25 -22.91 12.17
N ALA A 106 16.01 -23.05 11.07
CA ALA A 106 15.43 -23.22 9.73
C ALA A 106 14.42 -24.37 9.68
N HIS A 107 13.21 -24.08 9.21
CA HIS A 107 12.14 -25.10 9.16
C HIS A 107 12.23 -26.03 7.94
N SER A 108 13.08 -25.71 6.96
CA SER A 108 13.24 -26.42 5.68
C SER A 108 14.68 -26.26 5.16
N TRP A 109 15.12 -27.15 4.25
CA TRP A 109 16.44 -27.05 3.61
C TRP A 109 16.48 -26.00 2.50
N THR A 110 15.32 -25.66 1.93
CA THR A 110 15.19 -24.62 0.90
C THR A 110 14.90 -23.25 1.52
N CYS A 111 15.24 -23.08 2.80
CA CYS A 111 14.81 -21.91 3.53
C CYS A 111 15.42 -20.63 2.97
N MET A 112 14.61 -19.60 2.77
CA MET A 112 15.06 -18.31 2.27
C MET A 112 14.15 -17.19 2.76
N ASP A 113 14.71 -16.27 3.54
CA ASP A 113 14.05 -15.03 3.93
C ASP A 113 14.65 -13.86 3.15
N LEU A 114 13.80 -12.92 2.74
CA LEU A 114 14.18 -11.65 2.11
C LEU A 114 13.89 -10.53 3.11
N TYR A 115 14.91 -9.75 3.44
CA TYR A 115 14.83 -8.64 4.38
C TYR A 115 15.02 -7.31 3.66
N VAL A 116 14.31 -6.29 4.15
CA VAL A 116 14.51 -4.89 3.81
C VAL A 116 15.00 -4.19 5.06
N PHE A 117 16.12 -3.49 4.95
CA PHE A 117 16.72 -2.71 6.01
C PHE A 117 16.58 -1.24 5.64
N ALA A 118 15.94 -0.46 6.51
CA ALA A 118 15.61 0.92 6.22
C ALA A 118 16.01 1.87 7.36
N THR A 119 16.50 3.03 6.95
CA THR A 119 16.50 4.27 7.73
C THR A 119 15.60 5.26 6.99
N PRO A 120 15.30 6.44 7.57
CA PRO A 120 14.66 7.52 6.83
C PRO A 120 15.48 8.03 5.62
N TYR A 121 16.74 7.63 5.51
CA TYR A 121 17.68 8.13 4.52
C TYR A 121 17.94 7.12 3.40
N ARG A 122 17.93 5.82 3.72
CA ARG A 122 18.21 4.75 2.75
C ARG A 122 17.35 3.50 2.94
N ILE A 123 17.19 2.76 1.85
CA ILE A 123 16.70 1.38 1.85
C ILE A 123 17.77 0.48 1.23
N THR A 124 18.06 -0.63 1.88
CA THR A 124 18.80 -1.76 1.31
C THR A 124 18.04 -3.05 1.55
N TRP A 125 18.36 -4.09 0.80
CA TRP A 125 17.77 -5.41 0.97
C TRP A 125 18.85 -6.47 0.97
N ASP A 126 18.56 -7.61 1.57
CA ASP A 126 19.43 -8.79 1.47
C ASP A 126 18.59 -10.06 1.67
N TYR A 127 19.13 -11.20 1.22
CA TYR A 127 18.47 -12.50 1.33
C TYR A 127 19.36 -13.51 2.03
N TYR A 128 18.75 -14.33 2.88
CA TYR A 128 19.48 -15.32 3.67
C TYR A 128 18.90 -16.70 3.43
N PHE A 129 19.73 -17.62 2.92
CA PHE A 129 19.32 -18.97 2.53
C PHE A 129 19.90 -20.08 3.43
N SER A 130 20.67 -19.73 4.45
CA SER A 130 21.30 -20.68 5.37
C SER A 130 21.22 -20.19 6.80
N ALA A 131 21.06 -21.14 7.73
CA ALA A 131 21.08 -20.88 9.16
C ALA A 131 22.52 -20.68 9.63
N ARG A 132 22.96 -19.43 9.65
CA ARG A 132 24.31 -19.02 10.05
C ARG A 132 24.30 -17.54 10.43
N GLU A 133 25.46 -17.04 10.79
CA GLU A 133 25.71 -15.62 10.92
C GLU A 133 25.98 -14.99 9.55
N HIS A 134 25.32 -13.88 9.28
CA HIS A 134 25.45 -13.07 8.07
C HIS A 134 25.81 -11.64 8.46
N THR A 135 26.38 -10.91 7.50
CA THR A 135 26.87 -9.55 7.73
C THR A 135 26.38 -8.63 6.63
N LEU A 136 25.66 -7.59 6.99
CA LEU A 136 25.29 -6.48 6.12
C LEU A 136 26.15 -5.26 6.50
N LYS A 137 26.82 -4.66 5.53
CA LYS A 137 27.70 -3.50 5.74
C LYS A 137 27.03 -2.23 5.24
N PHE A 138 27.12 -1.19 6.07
CA PHE A 138 26.87 0.20 5.71
C PHE A 138 28.24 0.87 5.65
N ASP A 139 28.76 1.13 4.44
CA ASP A 139 30.14 1.60 4.26
C ASP A 139 30.35 3.01 4.80
N SER A 140 29.41 3.92 4.53
CA SER A 140 29.32 5.24 5.15
C SER A 140 27.86 5.70 5.25
N TRP A 141 27.55 6.49 6.30
CA TRP A 141 26.26 7.16 6.45
C TRP A 141 26.09 8.27 5.40
N GLU A 142 24.88 8.47 4.90
CA GLU A 142 24.60 9.40 3.78
C GLU A 142 24.55 10.85 4.27
N ASP A 143 24.19 11.04 5.54
CA ASP A 143 24.01 12.33 6.16
C ASP A 143 24.32 12.26 7.67
N PRO A 144 24.89 13.30 8.30
CA PRO A 144 25.03 13.38 9.75
C PRO A 144 23.74 13.10 10.52
N ALA A 145 22.58 13.47 9.98
CA ALA A 145 21.29 13.23 10.59
C ALA A 145 20.85 11.75 10.51
N GLU A 146 21.31 11.00 9.49
CA GLU A 146 21.15 9.54 9.46
C GLU A 146 21.90 8.88 10.61
N LEU A 147 23.16 9.27 10.82
CA LEU A 147 23.98 8.76 11.92
C LEU A 147 23.31 9.02 13.28
N GLU A 148 22.80 10.23 13.50
CA GLU A 148 22.10 10.58 14.74
C GLU A 148 20.77 9.83 14.89
N TYR A 149 20.04 9.63 13.78
CA TYR A 149 18.83 8.82 13.78
C TYR A 149 19.12 7.37 14.21
N VAL A 150 20.13 6.73 13.60
CA VAL A 150 20.50 5.33 13.88
C VAL A 150 20.99 5.18 15.32
N LYS A 151 21.72 6.16 15.87
CA LYS A 151 22.10 6.16 17.30
C LYS A 151 20.90 6.18 18.24
N ARG A 152 19.78 6.79 17.85
CA ARG A 152 18.59 6.93 18.71
C ARG A 152 17.56 5.83 18.50
N HIS A 153 17.40 5.37 17.26
CA HIS A 153 16.29 4.51 16.86
C HIS A 153 16.75 3.18 16.26
N GLY A 154 18.03 3.03 15.92
CA GLY A 154 18.55 1.85 15.24
C GLY A 154 18.20 1.79 13.76
N VAL A 155 18.42 0.62 13.16
CA VAL A 155 18.04 0.31 11.77
C VAL A 155 16.75 -0.50 11.76
N SER A 156 15.73 -0.04 11.03
CA SER A 156 14.47 -0.77 10.90
C SER A 156 14.65 -1.97 9.99
N VAL A 157 14.16 -3.13 10.42
CA VAL A 157 14.23 -4.40 9.71
C VAL A 157 12.82 -4.83 9.39
N PHE A 158 12.58 -5.05 8.11
CA PHE A 158 11.35 -5.59 7.59
C PHE A 158 11.60 -6.93 6.93
N LEU A 159 10.67 -7.86 7.12
CA LEU A 159 10.69 -9.18 6.51
C LEU A 159 9.65 -9.23 5.40
N MET A 160 10.01 -9.76 4.25
CA MET A 160 9.06 -10.16 3.22
C MET A 160 8.40 -11.47 3.64
N PRO A 161 7.11 -11.50 4.05
CA PRO A 161 6.51 -12.68 4.68
C PRO A 161 6.45 -13.88 3.75
N SER A 162 6.37 -13.61 2.45
CA SER A 162 6.32 -14.61 1.38
C SER A 162 7.70 -15.07 0.87
N GLY A 163 8.80 -14.56 1.43
CA GLY A 163 10.17 -14.81 0.96
C GLY A 163 10.40 -14.33 -0.49
N MET A 164 11.59 -14.56 -1.06
CA MET A 164 11.93 -14.04 -2.40
C MET A 164 11.01 -14.59 -3.51
N LEU A 165 10.70 -15.88 -3.48
CA LEU A 165 9.91 -16.53 -4.53
C LEU A 165 8.43 -16.12 -4.45
N GLY A 166 7.85 -16.07 -3.25
CA GLY A 166 6.50 -15.56 -3.08
C GLY A 166 6.39 -14.06 -3.34
N THR A 167 7.44 -13.27 -3.07
CA THR A 167 7.51 -11.85 -3.48
C THR A 167 7.48 -11.72 -5.01
N LEU A 168 8.29 -12.50 -5.74
CA LEU A 168 8.31 -12.50 -7.20
C LEU A 168 6.97 -12.95 -7.80
N LEU A 169 6.32 -13.94 -7.19
CA LEU A 169 4.98 -14.38 -7.59
C LEU A 169 3.90 -13.33 -7.26
N SER A 170 4.00 -12.64 -6.13
CA SER A 170 3.03 -11.60 -5.74
C SER A 170 3.09 -10.38 -6.67
N LEU A 171 4.22 -10.13 -7.36
CA LEU A 171 4.29 -9.16 -8.45
C LEU A 171 3.35 -9.52 -9.61
N VAL A 172 3.16 -10.82 -9.87
CA VAL A 172 2.19 -11.33 -10.86
C VAL A 172 0.75 -11.07 -10.43
N ASP A 173 0.49 -10.93 -9.13
CA ASP A 173 -0.83 -10.62 -8.58
C ASP A 173 -1.13 -9.11 -8.53
N VAL A 174 -0.11 -8.24 -8.51
CA VAL A 174 -0.30 -6.77 -8.54
C VAL A 174 -0.50 -6.22 -9.94
N LEU A 175 0.30 -6.67 -10.91
CA LEU A 175 0.18 -6.25 -12.31
C LEU A 175 -1.25 -6.32 -12.87
N PRO A 176 -2.04 -7.38 -12.63
CA PRO A 176 -3.43 -7.44 -13.08
C PRO A 176 -4.32 -6.34 -12.50
N LEU A 177 -4.11 -5.89 -11.26
CA LEU A 177 -5.00 -4.90 -10.61
C LEU A 177 -5.12 -3.62 -11.45
N PHE A 178 -4.06 -3.23 -12.14
CA PHE A 178 -4.01 -2.03 -12.97
C PHE A 178 -4.39 -2.28 -14.45
N SER A 179 -4.70 -3.52 -14.82
CA SER A 179 -5.07 -3.90 -16.19
C SER A 179 -6.53 -3.53 -16.49
N ASN A 180 -6.77 -2.90 -17.66
CA ASN A 180 -8.14 -2.63 -18.13
C ASN A 180 -8.73 -3.82 -18.90
N THR A 181 -8.79 -4.98 -18.25
CA THR A 181 -9.26 -6.24 -18.82
C THR A 181 -10.23 -6.94 -17.88
N ALA A 182 -10.93 -7.97 -18.37
CA ALA A 182 -11.74 -8.84 -17.52
C ALA A 182 -10.90 -9.55 -16.44
N TRP A 183 -9.64 -9.87 -16.77
CA TRP A 183 -8.68 -10.42 -15.81
C TRP A 183 -8.38 -9.42 -14.69
N GLY A 184 -8.05 -8.17 -15.04
CA GLY A 184 -7.82 -7.13 -14.04
C GLY A 184 -9.07 -6.82 -13.21
N GLN A 185 -10.25 -6.82 -13.82
CA GLN A 185 -11.51 -6.69 -13.08
C GLN A 185 -11.69 -7.81 -12.05
N ASN A 186 -11.49 -9.06 -12.44
CA ASN A 186 -11.62 -10.20 -11.53
C ASN A 186 -10.56 -10.15 -10.42
N ALA A 187 -9.32 -9.76 -10.74
CA ALA A 187 -8.27 -9.61 -9.73
C ALA A 187 -8.63 -8.56 -8.67
N ASN A 188 -9.17 -7.41 -9.07
CA ASN A 188 -9.66 -6.40 -8.11
C ASN A 188 -10.81 -6.92 -7.26
N LEU A 189 -11.78 -7.64 -7.85
CA LEU A 189 -12.89 -8.24 -7.10
C LEU A 189 -12.42 -9.30 -6.10
N ASP A 190 -11.49 -10.17 -6.51
CA ASP A 190 -10.91 -11.21 -5.65
C ASP A 190 -10.09 -10.59 -4.51
N PHE A 191 -9.35 -9.52 -4.79
CA PHE A 191 -8.62 -8.74 -3.79
C PHE A 191 -9.57 -8.17 -2.72
N LEU A 192 -10.61 -7.44 -3.14
CA LEU A 192 -11.59 -6.85 -2.21
C LEU A 192 -12.35 -7.92 -1.42
N LYS A 193 -12.66 -9.06 -2.05
CA LYS A 193 -13.29 -10.18 -1.36
C LYS A 193 -12.36 -10.81 -0.31
N LYS A 194 -11.08 -11.02 -0.65
CA LYS A 194 -10.09 -11.63 0.23
C LYS A 194 -9.76 -10.73 1.43
N HIS A 195 -9.60 -9.43 1.20
CA HIS A 195 -9.07 -8.51 2.22
C HIS A 195 -10.13 -7.67 2.94
N MET A 196 -11.28 -7.42 2.32
CA MET A 196 -12.37 -6.67 2.95
C MET A 196 -13.59 -7.55 3.26
N GLY A 197 -13.63 -8.81 2.80
CA GLY A 197 -14.85 -9.61 2.83
C GLY A 197 -15.98 -9.05 1.96
N ALA A 198 -15.67 -8.11 1.05
CA ALA A 198 -16.65 -7.40 0.26
C ALA A 198 -17.07 -8.22 -0.98
N THR A 199 -18.37 -8.26 -1.26
CA THR A 199 -18.92 -8.92 -2.45
C THR A 199 -19.60 -7.91 -3.36
N PHE A 200 -19.23 -7.91 -4.64
CA PHE A 200 -19.83 -7.05 -5.64
C PHE A 200 -20.73 -7.87 -6.55
N GLU A 201 -22.03 -7.59 -6.51
CA GLU A 201 -23.01 -8.25 -7.35
C GLU A 201 -23.25 -7.49 -8.64
N LYS A 202 -23.35 -8.22 -9.74
CA LYS A 202 -23.68 -7.64 -11.04
C LYS A 202 -25.15 -7.23 -11.05
N ARG A 203 -25.43 -5.94 -11.23
CA ARG A 203 -26.79 -5.41 -11.35
C ARG A 203 -27.51 -5.98 -12.58
N ILE A 204 -28.83 -6.12 -12.47
CA ILE A 204 -29.70 -6.39 -13.62
C ILE A 204 -29.70 -5.19 -14.58
N GLN A 205 -29.78 -5.48 -15.88
CA GLN A 205 -29.84 -4.42 -16.89
C GLN A 205 -31.25 -3.78 -16.94
N PRO A 206 -31.36 -2.49 -17.31
CA PRO A 206 -30.28 -1.59 -17.74
C PRO A 206 -29.44 -1.06 -16.57
N TRP A 207 -28.11 -0.93 -16.77
CA TRP A 207 -27.19 -0.42 -15.74
C TRP A 207 -27.19 1.10 -15.62
N ARG A 208 -27.89 1.80 -16.51
CA ARG A 208 -27.95 3.26 -16.55
C ARG A 208 -29.31 3.70 -16.01
N ALA A 209 -29.29 4.54 -14.98
CA ALA A 209 -30.43 5.34 -14.60
C ALA A 209 -30.36 6.68 -15.35
N THR A 210 -31.49 7.16 -15.83
CA THR A 210 -31.60 8.54 -16.30
C THR A 210 -31.75 9.42 -15.06
N VAL A 211 -30.74 10.25 -14.80
CA VAL A 211 -30.80 11.27 -13.74
C VAL A 211 -31.28 12.55 -14.39
N ASP A 212 -32.40 13.09 -13.95
CA ASP A 212 -32.84 14.43 -14.32
C ASP A 212 -32.04 15.45 -13.50
N PRO A 213 -31.23 16.35 -14.12
CA PRO A 213 -30.53 17.40 -13.40
C PRO A 213 -31.44 18.33 -12.58
N ALA A 214 -32.73 18.39 -12.92
CA ALA A 214 -33.72 19.12 -12.13
C ALA A 214 -33.88 18.55 -10.71
N ASP A 215 -33.77 17.23 -10.55
CA ASP A 215 -33.95 16.53 -9.27
C ASP A 215 -32.70 16.54 -8.38
N VAL A 216 -31.55 16.96 -8.92
CA VAL A 216 -30.29 17.07 -8.19
C VAL A 216 -30.19 18.42 -7.50
N HIS A 217 -29.70 18.45 -6.27
CA HIS A 217 -29.60 19.65 -5.44
C HIS A 217 -28.13 19.96 -5.10
N SER A 218 -27.85 21.24 -4.79
CA SER A 218 -26.54 21.61 -4.25
C SER A 218 -26.24 20.82 -2.98
N GLY A 219 -25.03 20.27 -2.93
CA GLY A 219 -24.55 19.43 -1.83
C GLY A 219 -24.85 17.94 -1.99
N ASP A 220 -25.67 17.54 -2.97
CA ASP A 220 -25.82 16.12 -3.28
C ASP A 220 -24.47 15.52 -3.68
N PHE A 221 -24.23 14.27 -3.27
CA PHE A 221 -22.93 13.62 -3.33
C PHE A 221 -22.88 12.54 -4.41
N LEU A 222 -21.77 12.45 -5.13
CA LEU A 222 -21.51 11.40 -6.10
C LEU A 222 -20.42 10.48 -5.56
N ALA A 223 -20.77 9.23 -5.27
CA ALA A 223 -19.81 8.20 -4.93
C ALA A 223 -19.42 7.45 -6.21
N VAL A 224 -18.12 7.47 -6.55
CA VAL A 224 -17.58 6.85 -7.76
C VAL A 224 -16.69 5.67 -7.39
N SER A 225 -16.93 4.53 -8.04
CA SER A 225 -16.20 3.30 -7.80
C SER A 225 -15.79 2.63 -9.11
N LYS A 226 -14.49 2.64 -9.39
CA LYS A 226 -13.85 1.90 -10.47
C LYS A 226 -13.28 0.57 -9.93
N ILE A 227 -13.27 -0.44 -10.80
CA ILE A 227 -12.82 -1.81 -10.47
C ILE A 227 -11.93 -2.43 -11.55
N ARG A 228 -11.50 -1.66 -12.56
CA ARG A 228 -10.57 -2.11 -13.60
C ARG A 228 -9.75 -0.96 -14.18
N GLY A 229 -8.64 -1.29 -14.83
CA GLY A 229 -7.70 -0.30 -15.37
C GLY A 229 -6.87 0.38 -14.29
N ARG A 230 -5.99 1.31 -14.70
CA ARG A 230 -5.06 2.02 -13.79
C ARG A 230 -5.80 2.58 -12.57
N TRP A 231 -6.85 3.37 -12.81
CA TRP A 231 -7.64 3.98 -11.75
C TRP A 231 -8.42 2.96 -10.91
N GLY A 232 -8.94 1.89 -11.51
CA GLY A 232 -9.60 0.83 -10.74
C GLY A 232 -8.67 0.08 -9.81
N GLY A 233 -7.41 -0.10 -10.18
CA GLY A 233 -6.37 -0.67 -9.31
C GLY A 233 -6.06 0.24 -8.12
N PHE A 234 -5.83 1.54 -8.36
CA PHE A 234 -5.63 2.52 -7.28
C PHE A 234 -6.83 2.57 -6.34
N GLU A 235 -8.04 2.72 -6.90
CA GLU A 235 -9.24 2.76 -6.08
C GLU A 235 -9.52 1.44 -5.34
N THR A 236 -8.98 0.31 -5.79
CA THR A 236 -9.11 -0.97 -5.06
C THR A 236 -8.23 -0.96 -3.81
N LEU A 237 -7.02 -0.43 -3.91
CA LEU A 237 -6.14 -0.22 -2.77
C LEU A 237 -6.74 0.82 -1.81
N GLU A 238 -7.28 1.93 -2.33
CA GLU A 238 -7.96 2.96 -1.53
C GLU A 238 -9.15 2.40 -0.76
N LYS A 239 -10.02 1.62 -1.40
CA LYS A 239 -11.15 0.94 -0.75
C LYS A 239 -10.68 0.04 0.40
N TRP A 240 -9.60 -0.70 0.18
CA TRP A 240 -9.04 -1.57 1.20
C TRP A 240 -8.50 -0.82 2.41
N VAL A 241 -7.70 0.23 2.19
CA VAL A 241 -7.08 0.99 3.29
C VAL A 241 -8.08 1.90 4.02
N THR A 242 -9.15 2.34 3.36
CA THR A 242 -10.18 3.21 3.97
C THR A 242 -11.41 2.45 4.49
N GLY A 243 -11.58 1.19 4.10
CA GLY A 243 -12.81 0.43 4.33
C GLY A 243 -14.01 0.91 3.50
N ALA A 244 -13.82 1.84 2.56
CA ALA A 244 -14.89 2.40 1.73
C ALA A 244 -15.23 1.50 0.53
N PHE A 245 -16.39 1.76 -0.09
CA PHE A 245 -16.81 1.10 -1.34
C PHE A 245 -16.65 2.02 -2.57
N ALA A 246 -16.39 3.30 -2.36
CA ALA A 246 -16.05 4.28 -3.39
C ALA A 246 -14.56 4.62 -3.28
N GLY A 247 -13.88 4.81 -4.41
CA GLY A 247 -12.51 5.33 -4.42
C GLY A 247 -12.45 6.81 -4.77
N HIS A 248 -13.50 7.35 -5.39
CA HIS A 248 -13.55 8.77 -5.76
C HIS A 248 -14.89 9.39 -5.38
N THR A 249 -14.86 10.70 -5.14
CA THR A 249 -16.04 11.45 -4.71
C THR A 249 -16.14 12.78 -5.43
N ALA A 250 -17.36 13.21 -5.71
CA ALA A 250 -17.63 14.52 -6.28
C ALA A 250 -18.90 15.12 -5.65
N VAL A 251 -19.05 16.44 -5.76
CA VAL A 251 -20.19 17.18 -5.20
C VAL A 251 -20.95 17.92 -6.29
N CYS A 252 -22.27 17.87 -6.23
CA CYS A 252 -23.16 18.61 -7.11
C CYS A 252 -23.41 20.02 -6.59
N LEU A 253 -23.38 21.03 -7.46
CA LEU A 253 -23.68 22.43 -7.15
C LEU A 253 -24.61 23.01 -8.22
N LYS A 254 -25.69 23.68 -7.80
CA LYS A 254 -26.52 24.50 -8.68
C LYS A 254 -26.10 25.96 -8.61
N ASP A 255 -25.92 26.57 -9.77
CA ASP A 255 -25.68 28.02 -9.86
C ASP A 255 -26.98 28.83 -9.68
N GLU A 256 -26.86 30.16 -9.71
CA GLU A 256 -28.01 31.08 -9.56
C GLU A 256 -29.06 30.94 -10.68
N MET A 257 -28.66 30.41 -11.84
CA MET A 257 -29.56 30.13 -12.96
C MET A 257 -30.19 28.73 -12.89
N GLY A 258 -29.81 27.94 -11.89
CA GLY A 258 -30.27 26.56 -11.70
C GLY A 258 -29.51 25.52 -12.52
N ASN A 259 -28.44 25.88 -13.23
CA ASN A 259 -27.64 24.90 -13.95
C ASN A 259 -26.85 24.03 -12.97
N LEU A 260 -26.70 22.76 -13.29
CA LEU A 260 -26.01 21.79 -12.46
C LEU A 260 -24.53 21.67 -12.86
N TRP A 261 -23.68 21.72 -11.85
CA TRP A 261 -22.22 21.62 -11.93
C TRP A 261 -21.73 20.51 -11.01
N VAL A 262 -20.59 19.93 -11.34
CA VAL A 262 -19.91 18.90 -10.54
C VAL A 262 -18.53 19.41 -10.16
N GLY A 263 -18.27 19.49 -8.86
CA GLY A 263 -16.96 19.78 -8.30
C GLY A 263 -16.24 18.49 -7.91
N GLU A 264 -15.01 18.31 -8.38
CA GLU A 264 -14.17 17.17 -8.03
C GLU A 264 -12.67 17.52 -8.03
N SER A 265 -11.88 16.72 -7.33
CA SER A 265 -10.41 16.75 -7.35
C SER A 265 -9.91 15.47 -8.01
N GLY A 266 -9.13 15.55 -9.08
CA GLY A 266 -8.63 14.37 -9.80
C GLY A 266 -8.92 14.39 -11.30
N HIS A 267 -9.31 15.55 -11.82
CA HIS A 267 -9.53 15.73 -13.24
C HIS A 267 -8.20 15.99 -13.94
N GLU A 268 -7.89 15.20 -14.95
CA GLU A 268 -6.67 15.34 -15.75
C GLU A 268 -6.84 16.47 -16.78
N ASN A 269 -5.99 17.49 -16.71
CA ASN A 269 -5.99 18.58 -17.69
C ASN A 269 -5.26 18.19 -18.99
N GLU A 270 -5.22 19.09 -19.98
CA GLU A 270 -4.56 18.84 -21.27
C GLU A 270 -3.05 18.54 -21.17
N LYS A 271 -2.41 18.87 -20.04
CA LYS A 271 -0.99 18.60 -19.77
C LYS A 271 -0.76 17.28 -19.03
N GLY A 272 -1.83 16.55 -18.69
CA GLY A 272 -1.74 15.33 -17.89
C GLY A 272 -1.64 15.57 -16.39
N GLU A 273 -1.95 16.77 -15.90
CA GLU A 273 -1.90 17.12 -14.47
C GLU A 273 -3.28 16.92 -13.83
N GLU A 274 -3.33 16.32 -12.64
CA GLU A 274 -4.55 16.20 -11.86
C GLU A 274 -4.85 17.49 -11.11
N ILE A 275 -6.02 18.06 -11.37
CA ILE A 275 -6.47 19.34 -10.80
C ILE A 275 -7.87 19.23 -10.20
N ILE A 276 -8.22 20.25 -9.42
CA ILE A 276 -9.57 20.49 -8.93
C ILE A 276 -10.35 21.25 -9.99
N VAL A 277 -11.53 20.76 -10.35
CA VAL A 277 -12.41 21.39 -11.34
C VAL A 277 -13.84 21.52 -10.84
N VAL A 278 -14.55 22.49 -11.42
CA VAL A 278 -16.00 22.59 -11.32
C VAL A 278 -16.54 22.71 -12.74
N ILE A 279 -17.06 21.61 -13.29
CA ILE A 279 -17.50 21.54 -14.70
C ILE A 279 -19.00 21.29 -14.80
N PRO A 280 -19.65 21.68 -15.91
CA PRO A 280 -21.08 21.42 -16.11
C PRO A 280 -21.41 19.92 -16.03
N TRP A 281 -22.56 19.59 -15.47
CA TRP A 281 -23.03 18.20 -15.32
C TRP A 281 -22.99 17.41 -16.64
N HIS A 282 -23.42 18.02 -17.74
CA HIS A 282 -23.45 17.34 -19.04
C HIS A 282 -22.05 16.94 -19.52
N GLU A 283 -21.04 17.75 -19.23
CA GLU A 283 -19.65 17.49 -19.56
C GLU A 283 -19.10 16.36 -18.67
N TRP A 284 -19.26 16.48 -17.34
CA TRP A 284 -18.85 15.46 -16.38
C TRP A 284 -19.50 14.10 -16.68
N TRP A 285 -20.81 14.08 -16.94
CA TRP A 285 -21.54 12.86 -17.26
C TRP A 285 -21.08 12.25 -18.60
N THR A 286 -20.75 13.08 -19.59
CA THR A 286 -20.21 12.61 -20.86
C THR A 286 -18.83 11.96 -20.67
N LEU A 287 -17.98 12.52 -19.80
CA LEU A 287 -16.69 11.93 -19.45
C LEU A 287 -16.86 10.61 -18.73
N ALA A 288 -17.75 10.55 -17.72
CA ALA A 288 -18.08 9.33 -16.99
C ALA A 288 -18.59 8.20 -17.91
N LEU A 289 -19.40 8.52 -18.91
CA LEU A 289 -19.89 7.55 -19.90
C LEU A 289 -18.82 7.05 -20.87
N LYS A 290 -17.76 7.84 -21.10
CA LYS A 290 -16.61 7.48 -21.94
C LYS A 290 -15.52 6.75 -21.17
N ASP A 291 -15.54 6.82 -19.84
CA ASP A 291 -14.54 6.18 -18.99
C ASP A 291 -14.57 4.65 -19.18
N ASN A 292 -13.51 4.14 -19.80
CA ASN A 292 -13.38 2.73 -20.13
C ASN A 292 -13.04 1.87 -18.90
N SER A 293 -12.77 2.45 -17.73
CA SER A 293 -12.72 1.75 -16.44
C SER A 293 -14.11 1.31 -15.94
N ASN A 294 -15.18 1.75 -16.61
CA ASN A 294 -16.57 1.42 -16.30
C ASN A 294 -16.93 1.74 -14.84
N PRO A 295 -16.91 3.04 -14.46
CA PRO A 295 -17.20 3.47 -13.11
C PRO A 295 -18.63 3.13 -12.70
N GLN A 296 -18.79 2.68 -11.45
CA GLN A 296 -20.07 2.61 -10.76
C GLN A 296 -20.29 3.94 -10.06
N ILE A 297 -21.40 4.60 -10.35
CA ILE A 297 -21.70 5.93 -9.80
C ILE A 297 -23.00 5.85 -9.00
N ALA A 298 -22.94 6.25 -7.74
CA ALA A 298 -24.11 6.41 -6.89
C ALA A 298 -24.33 7.90 -6.60
N LEU A 299 -25.50 8.41 -7.00
CA LEU A 299 -25.98 9.72 -6.57
C LEU A 299 -26.64 9.55 -5.20
N LEU A 300 -26.12 10.25 -4.20
CA LEU A 300 -26.57 10.22 -2.82
C LEU A 300 -27.11 11.61 -2.44
N PRO A 301 -28.44 11.79 -2.42
CA PRO A 301 -29.03 13.07 -2.05
C PRO A 301 -28.78 13.38 -0.58
N LEU A 302 -28.58 14.66 -0.25
CA LEU A 302 -28.50 15.08 1.16
C LEU A 302 -29.81 14.77 1.90
N HIS A 303 -29.67 14.35 3.15
CA HIS A 303 -30.80 14.26 4.07
C HIS A 303 -31.51 15.62 4.16
N PRO A 304 -32.86 15.69 4.18
CA PRO A 304 -33.59 16.96 4.14
C PRO A 304 -33.14 17.99 5.19
N GLU A 305 -32.81 17.54 6.40
CA GLU A 305 -32.33 18.41 7.48
C GLU A 305 -30.94 19.02 7.20
N LEU A 306 -30.04 18.25 6.59
CA LEU A 306 -28.72 18.75 6.19
C LEU A 306 -28.84 19.68 4.99
N ARG A 307 -29.73 19.35 4.05
CA ARG A 307 -30.04 20.19 2.89
C ARG A 307 -30.57 21.56 3.30
N ALA A 308 -31.47 21.63 4.28
CA ALA A 308 -31.99 22.89 4.79
C ALA A 308 -30.91 23.80 5.40
N ARG A 309 -29.78 23.23 5.84
CA ARG A 309 -28.64 23.94 6.41
C ARG A 309 -27.52 24.21 5.40
N PHE A 310 -27.62 23.68 4.18
CA PHE A 310 -26.58 23.80 3.17
C PHE A 310 -26.48 25.24 2.67
N ASN A 311 -25.31 25.85 2.82
CA ASN A 311 -25.05 27.21 2.35
C ASN A 311 -24.46 27.18 0.93
N SER A 312 -25.32 27.28 -0.08
CA SER A 312 -24.91 27.26 -1.49
C SER A 312 -23.94 28.37 -1.86
N THR A 313 -24.11 29.58 -1.31
CA THR A 313 -23.21 30.71 -1.59
C THR A 313 -21.80 30.44 -1.09
N ALA A 314 -21.67 30.02 0.16
CA ALA A 314 -20.36 29.67 0.73
C ALA A 314 -19.73 28.47 0.01
N ALA A 315 -20.53 27.48 -0.39
CA ALA A 315 -20.04 26.33 -1.16
C ALA A 315 -19.47 26.76 -2.52
N TRP A 316 -20.13 27.68 -3.23
CA TRP A 316 -19.63 28.22 -4.49
C TRP A 316 -18.39 29.09 -4.33
N GLU A 317 -18.33 29.93 -3.29
CA GLU A 317 -17.13 30.71 -2.97
C GLU A 317 -15.94 29.79 -2.74
N TYR A 318 -16.12 28.73 -1.96
CA TYR A 318 -15.09 27.72 -1.72
C TYR A 318 -14.70 26.99 -3.01
N ALA A 319 -15.67 26.47 -3.77
CA ALA A 319 -15.40 25.71 -4.98
C ALA A 319 -14.63 26.55 -6.02
N ARG A 320 -15.00 27.83 -6.20
CA ARG A 320 -14.27 28.77 -7.07
C ARG A 320 -12.85 29.05 -6.57
N SER A 321 -12.66 29.16 -5.27
CA SER A 321 -11.32 29.37 -4.67
C SER A 321 -10.38 28.17 -4.85
N MET A 322 -10.94 26.98 -5.11
CA MET A 322 -10.18 25.74 -5.27
C MET A 322 -10.00 25.34 -6.74
N SER A 323 -10.88 25.78 -7.63
CA SER A 323 -10.80 25.45 -9.06
C SER A 323 -9.43 25.81 -9.66
N GLY A 324 -8.82 24.86 -10.37
CA GLY A 324 -7.51 25.00 -11.00
C GLY A 324 -6.32 24.72 -10.06
N LYS A 325 -6.55 24.52 -8.75
CA LYS A 325 -5.49 24.08 -7.85
C LYS A 325 -5.12 22.62 -8.13
N PRO A 326 -3.87 22.20 -7.79
CA PRO A 326 -3.47 20.80 -7.86
C PRO A 326 -4.38 19.87 -7.06
N TYR A 327 -4.35 18.59 -7.39
CA TYR A 327 -5.04 17.54 -6.65
C TYR A 327 -4.79 17.63 -5.14
N GLY A 328 -5.85 17.40 -4.37
CA GLY A 328 -5.85 17.45 -2.90
C GLY A 328 -5.12 16.29 -2.22
N TYR A 329 -3.87 16.02 -2.61
CA TYR A 329 -2.99 14.98 -2.06
C TYR A 329 -2.92 15.02 -0.53
N HIS A 330 -3.04 16.22 0.04
CA HIS A 330 -2.96 16.45 1.48
C HIS A 330 -4.09 15.81 2.30
N ASN A 331 -5.23 15.45 1.70
CA ASN A 331 -6.29 14.71 2.40
C ASN A 331 -6.16 13.20 2.21
N MET A 332 -5.57 12.76 1.09
CA MET A 332 -5.53 11.35 0.69
C MET A 332 -4.83 10.50 1.75
N ILE A 333 -3.64 10.93 2.20
CA ILE A 333 -2.86 10.06 3.07
C ILE A 333 -3.41 9.92 4.48
N PHE A 334 -4.02 10.97 5.00
CA PHE A 334 -4.63 10.90 6.32
C PHE A 334 -6.02 10.25 6.31
N SER A 335 -6.52 9.86 5.14
CA SER A 335 -7.59 8.85 5.09
C SER A 335 -7.06 7.45 5.45
N TRP A 336 -5.74 7.24 5.40
CA TRP A 336 -5.07 5.97 5.73
C TRP A 336 -4.37 6.00 7.09
N ILE A 337 -4.07 7.20 7.63
CA ILE A 337 -3.35 7.42 8.89
C ILE A 337 -4.24 8.26 9.82
N ASP A 338 -5.23 7.62 10.42
CA ASP A 338 -6.18 8.24 11.35
C ASP A 338 -5.80 8.00 12.83
N THR A 339 -5.01 6.95 13.10
CA THR A 339 -4.51 6.64 14.45
C THR A 339 -3.00 6.42 14.42
N VAL A 340 -2.37 6.37 15.59
CA VAL A 340 -0.91 6.15 15.69
C VAL A 340 -0.51 4.74 15.24
N ALA A 341 -1.35 3.72 15.46
CA ALA A 341 -1.01 2.32 15.18
C ALA A 341 -2.17 1.39 14.81
N ASP A 342 -3.43 1.77 15.05
CA ASP A 342 -4.56 0.83 15.08
C ASP A 342 -5.40 0.79 13.80
N ASN A 343 -5.11 1.65 12.81
CA ASN A 343 -5.95 1.83 11.62
C ASN A 343 -5.29 1.37 10.30
N TYR A 344 -4.18 0.65 10.38
CA TYR A 344 -3.50 0.09 9.21
C TYR A 344 -4.05 -1.32 8.91
N PRO A 345 -4.48 -1.61 7.67
CA PRO A 345 -4.80 -3.00 7.33
C PRO A 345 -3.49 -3.82 7.32
N PRO A 346 -3.46 -5.01 7.95
CA PRO A 346 -2.27 -5.85 7.96
C PRO A 346 -1.76 -6.15 6.53
N PRO A 347 -0.44 -6.16 6.27
CA PRO A 347 0.68 -6.01 7.20
C PRO A 347 1.20 -4.57 7.30
N LEU A 348 0.46 -3.56 6.83
CA LEU A 348 0.88 -2.17 6.98
C LEU A 348 1.00 -1.82 8.47
N ASP A 349 2.04 -1.08 8.81
CA ASP A 349 2.23 -0.50 10.14
C ASP A 349 2.88 0.89 10.02
N ALA A 350 2.93 1.61 11.13
CA ALA A 350 3.50 2.95 11.18
C ALA A 350 4.98 2.98 10.75
N HIS A 351 5.78 1.94 11.04
CA HIS A 351 7.19 1.89 10.66
C HIS A 351 7.34 1.79 9.15
N LEU A 352 6.57 0.90 8.50
CA LEU A 352 6.61 0.75 7.05
C LEU A 352 6.16 2.04 6.37
N VAL A 353 5.08 2.64 6.86
CA VAL A 353 4.57 3.90 6.35
C VAL A 353 5.64 5.00 6.48
N ILE A 354 6.26 5.16 7.65
CA ILE A 354 7.34 6.14 7.87
C ILE A 354 8.55 5.87 6.96
N SER A 355 9.02 4.63 6.83
CA SER A 355 10.16 4.31 5.97
C SER A 355 9.88 4.60 4.49
N VAL A 356 8.70 4.23 4.00
CA VAL A 356 8.27 4.54 2.62
C VAL A 356 8.10 6.05 2.44
N MET A 357 7.53 6.74 3.43
CA MET A 357 7.37 8.20 3.42
C MET A 357 8.70 8.92 3.27
N SER A 358 9.67 8.61 4.13
CA SER A 358 10.97 9.26 4.12
C SER A 358 11.72 9.04 2.79
N MET A 359 11.61 7.85 2.22
CA MET A 359 12.17 7.54 0.91
C MET A 359 11.47 8.26 -0.24
N TRP A 360 10.13 8.30 -0.23
CA TRP A 360 9.37 9.00 -1.25
C TRP A 360 9.68 10.50 -1.27
N THR A 361 9.91 11.10 -0.09
CA THR A 361 10.37 12.49 0.04
C THR A 361 11.71 12.75 -0.65
N ARG A 362 12.64 11.79 -0.62
CA ARG A 362 13.92 11.92 -1.33
C ARG A 362 13.79 11.65 -2.83
N MET A 363 12.97 10.68 -3.23
CA MET A 363 12.81 10.30 -4.64
C MET A 363 11.94 11.25 -5.47
N GLN A 364 10.87 11.79 -4.86
CA GLN A 364 9.89 12.67 -5.50
C GLN A 364 9.54 13.84 -4.56
N PRO A 365 10.51 14.74 -4.27
CA PRO A 365 10.37 15.78 -3.24
C PRO A 365 9.19 16.71 -3.47
N ALA A 366 8.86 17.03 -4.73
CA ALA A 366 7.71 17.89 -5.05
C ALA A 366 6.36 17.23 -4.71
N TYR A 367 6.19 15.93 -5.01
CA TYR A 367 4.96 15.20 -4.68
C TYR A 367 4.85 14.96 -3.18
N ALA A 368 5.97 14.62 -2.53
CA ALA A 368 6.02 14.42 -1.09
C ALA A 368 5.68 15.70 -0.32
N ALA A 369 6.21 16.86 -0.73
CA ALA A 369 5.87 18.14 -0.09
C ALA A 369 4.36 18.43 -0.16
N ASN A 370 3.72 18.16 -1.30
CA ASN A 370 2.26 18.33 -1.46
C ASN A 370 1.46 17.30 -0.65
N MET A 371 1.92 16.05 -0.57
CA MET A 371 1.25 14.98 0.19
C MET A 371 1.39 15.15 1.70
N TRP A 372 2.51 15.71 2.18
CA TRP A 372 2.91 15.63 3.59
C TRP A 372 3.00 16.98 4.27
N ASN A 373 3.80 17.90 3.71
CA ASN A 373 4.00 19.20 4.34
C ASN A 373 2.68 19.96 4.34
N GLU A 374 1.99 20.05 3.20
CA GLU A 374 0.67 20.71 3.13
C GLU A 374 -0.34 20.04 4.07
N ALA A 375 -0.31 18.71 4.15
CA ALA A 375 -1.23 17.89 4.92
C ALA A 375 -1.06 18.04 6.43
N LEU A 376 0.18 17.94 6.91
CA LEU A 376 0.52 18.11 8.32
C LEU A 376 0.27 19.55 8.77
N ASN A 377 0.69 20.52 7.95
CA ASN A 377 0.46 21.93 8.24
C ASN A 377 -1.04 22.24 8.35
N LYS A 378 -1.86 21.71 7.45
CA LYS A 378 -3.32 21.85 7.51
C LYS A 378 -3.93 21.22 8.76
N ARG A 379 -3.50 20.02 9.16
CA ARG A 379 -4.00 19.33 10.36
C ARG A 379 -3.59 20.02 11.66
N LEU A 380 -2.40 20.59 11.70
CA LEU A 380 -1.85 21.27 12.87
C LEU A 380 -2.20 22.76 12.92
N GLY A 381 -2.88 23.28 11.88
CA GLY A 381 -3.25 24.69 11.79
C GLY A 381 -2.04 25.61 11.63
N THR A 382 -0.95 25.12 11.05
CA THR A 382 0.29 25.87 10.81
C THR A 382 0.39 26.22 9.33
N GLU A 383 0.98 27.36 8.99
CA GLU A 383 1.11 27.77 7.58
C GLU A 383 2.51 27.49 7.00
N VAL A 384 3.56 27.33 7.82
CA VAL A 384 4.96 27.22 7.33
C VAL A 384 5.94 26.51 8.30
N TYR A 385 5.50 25.81 9.36
CA TYR A 385 6.44 25.40 10.43
C TYR A 385 6.92 23.94 10.38
N LEU A 386 6.23 23.08 9.65
CA LEU A 386 6.72 21.73 9.37
C LEU A 386 7.11 21.68 7.90
N ASP A 387 8.30 22.19 7.61
CA ASP A 387 9.10 21.50 6.63
C ASP A 387 9.47 20.18 7.31
N VAL A 388 8.89 19.05 6.88
CA VAL A 388 9.39 17.73 7.30
C VAL A 388 10.71 17.46 6.59
N GLY A 389 11.57 18.49 6.61
CA GLY A 389 12.99 18.42 6.33
C GLY A 389 13.54 17.42 7.32
N LEU A 390 13.56 16.18 6.87
CA LEU A 390 14.71 15.32 7.03
C LEU A 390 15.90 16.06 6.39
N GLN A 391 16.33 17.16 7.03
CA GLN A 391 17.70 17.62 6.99
C GLN A 391 18.43 16.64 7.90
#